data_AF-A0A2Z4FJD1-F1
#
_entry.id   AF-A0A2Z4FJD1-F1
#
_cell.length_a   1.000
_cell.length_b   1.000
_cell.length_c   1.000
_cell.angle_alpha   90.00
_cell.angle_beta   90.00
_cell.angle_gamma   90.00
#
_symmetry.space_group_name_H-M   'P 1'
#
loop_
_entity.id
_entity.type
_entity.pdbx_description
1 polymer ?
#
loop_
_entity_poly.entity_id
_entity_poly.type
_entity_poly.pdbx_seq_one_letter_code
_entity_poly.pdbx_strand_id
1 'polypeptide(L)'
;MMSFASALVACGDEDVSQGWTIEEGDGAGTGYGSDTVVVATPGDPDRSVIVTGDPDRCVDIGADCIDLDKAKDDFGGKYCDEAGSQADVVVVEGEVVDVICYPPADEGTDIREAETDENGTVQVPQTESGSVVTFPAETDGAPIEGDIEIEAESTTIFGNGPDNTIIDGDLKLTSNNSRVRGLAVTGNVEFGENSNNSAISYCRIEDDLKVESNGFKAVNCQVFGDVEVTGNNAILTNIGVQGDWTVADGTVCNGCYSFEDVNEDFLVQVEEIGQEIVCE
;
A
#
# COMPACT_ATOMS: atom_id res chain seq x y z
N MET A 1 7.37 36.38 3.90
CA MET A 1 6.04 36.02 3.38
C MET A 1 5.49 34.95 4.29
N MET A 2 4.22 35.09 4.66
CA MET A 2 3.61 34.41 5.80
C MET A 2 3.50 32.91 5.55
N SER A 3 4.01 32.15 6.51
CA SER A 3 3.76 30.73 6.72
C SER A 3 2.31 30.56 7.15
N PHE A 4 1.57 29.71 6.44
CA PHE A 4 0.30 29.15 6.90
C PHE A 4 0.62 27.83 7.58
N ALA A 5 0.52 27.81 8.91
CA ALA A 5 0.37 26.59 9.68
C ALA A 5 -1.14 26.40 9.88
N SER A 6 -1.74 25.46 9.15
CA SER A 6 -3.07 24.96 9.46
C SER A 6 -2.91 24.03 10.66
N ALA A 7 -3.32 24.51 11.84
CA ALA A 7 -3.48 23.67 13.00
C ALA A 7 -4.82 22.93 12.88
N LEU A 8 -4.76 21.61 12.67
CA LEU A 8 -5.92 20.75 12.88
C LEU A 8 -6.22 20.72 14.39
N VAL A 9 -7.42 21.16 14.73
CA VAL A 9 -7.93 21.14 16.10
C VAL A 9 -8.54 19.76 16.32
N ALA A 10 -7.83 18.91 17.05
CA ALA A 10 -8.42 17.71 17.63
C ALA A 10 -9.51 18.12 18.63
N CYS A 11 -10.76 17.75 18.33
CA CYS A 11 -11.87 17.84 19.26
C CYS A 11 -12.58 16.49 19.33
N GLY A 12 -12.17 15.67 20.30
CA GLY A 12 -12.93 14.53 20.80
C GLY A 12 -12.73 14.46 22.31
N ASP A 13 -13.82 14.48 23.05
CA ASP A 13 -13.93 14.57 24.52
C ASP A 13 -12.89 13.76 25.32
N GLU A 14 -12.54 14.29 26.50
CA GLU A 14 -11.62 13.71 27.50
C GLU A 14 -12.13 12.40 28.15
N ASP A 15 -13.05 11.67 27.52
CA ASP A 15 -13.48 10.33 27.88
C ASP A 15 -12.92 9.30 26.88
N VAL A 16 -11.58 9.29 26.73
CA VAL A 16 -10.84 8.27 25.97
C VAL A 16 -10.82 6.96 26.76
N SER A 17 -11.78 6.07 26.48
CA SER A 17 -11.70 4.67 26.89
C SER A 17 -10.86 3.87 25.87
N GLN A 18 -9.62 3.59 26.27
CA GLN A 18 -8.64 2.56 25.83
C GLN A 18 -8.67 2.06 24.37
N GLY A 19 -7.58 2.34 23.63
CA GLY A 19 -7.13 1.47 22.54
C GLY A 19 -6.25 2.15 21.49
N TRP A 20 -6.74 3.23 20.88
CA TRP A 20 -6.27 3.66 19.57
C TRP A 20 -5.60 5.04 19.60
N THR A 21 -4.56 5.22 18.80
CA THR A 21 -3.93 6.52 18.53
C THR A 21 -4.12 6.84 17.05
N ILE A 22 -4.64 8.05 16.76
CA ILE A 22 -4.68 8.58 15.39
C ILE A 22 -3.43 9.42 15.22
N GLU A 23 -2.60 9.09 14.25
CA GLU A 23 -1.38 9.83 13.94
C GLU A 23 -1.36 10.24 12.45
N GLU A 24 -0.94 11.48 12.18
CA GLU A 24 -0.48 11.84 10.84
C GLU A 24 0.93 11.27 10.68
N GLY A 25 1.15 10.51 9.60
CA GLY A 25 2.45 9.85 9.44
C GLY A 25 2.55 9.03 8.17
N ASP A 26 3.68 8.33 8.06
CA ASP A 26 3.91 7.39 6.98
C ASP A 26 3.10 6.11 7.23
N GLY A 27 2.04 5.93 6.43
CA GLY A 27 1.23 4.72 6.47
C GLY A 27 2.06 3.46 6.28
N ALA A 28 3.17 3.51 5.53
CA ALA A 28 4.04 2.37 5.27
C ALA A 28 4.66 1.77 6.55
N GLY A 29 4.87 2.59 7.58
CA GLY A 29 5.39 2.14 8.89
C GLY A 29 4.35 1.48 9.79
N THR A 30 3.08 1.39 9.36
CA THR A 30 2.03 0.72 10.14
C THR A 30 2.24 -0.78 10.09
N GLY A 31 2.64 -1.38 11.22
CA GLY A 31 2.82 -2.83 11.34
C GLY A 31 1.53 -3.62 11.15
N TYR A 32 1.67 -4.88 10.71
CA TYR A 32 0.55 -5.80 10.53
C TYR A 32 -0.18 -6.07 11.84
N GLY A 33 -1.51 -5.95 11.84
CA GLY A 33 -2.33 -6.13 13.05
C GLY A 33 -2.18 -5.01 14.08
N SER A 34 -1.63 -3.86 13.68
CA SER A 34 -1.51 -2.69 14.55
C SER A 34 -2.87 -2.06 14.83
N ASP A 35 -3.10 -1.69 16.09
CA ASP A 35 -4.25 -0.89 16.51
C ASP A 35 -4.04 0.63 16.26
N THR A 36 -3.25 0.99 15.24
CA THR A 36 -2.93 2.39 14.93
C THR A 36 -3.67 2.79 13.65
N VAL A 37 -4.34 3.94 13.72
CA VAL A 37 -4.92 4.58 12.53
C VAL A 37 -3.95 5.64 12.06
N VAL A 38 -3.41 5.47 10.86
CA VAL A 38 -2.52 6.43 10.22
C VAL A 38 -3.24 7.12 9.08
N VAL A 39 -3.20 8.45 9.10
CA VAL A 39 -3.70 9.29 8.01
C VAL A 39 -2.51 9.76 7.20
N ALA A 40 -2.33 9.18 6.01
CA ALA A 40 -1.32 9.60 5.05
C ALA A 40 -1.92 10.60 4.06
N THR A 41 -1.23 11.71 3.83
CA THR A 41 -1.57 12.73 2.83
C THR A 41 -0.59 12.67 1.66
N PRO A 42 -0.75 11.71 0.75
CA PRO A 42 0.12 11.60 -0.41
C PRO A 42 0.04 12.83 -1.30
N GLY A 43 1.19 13.44 -1.62
CA GLY A 43 1.28 14.52 -2.60
C GLY A 43 0.53 15.79 -2.17
N ASP A 44 -0.62 16.05 -2.82
CA ASP A 44 -1.48 17.20 -2.51
C ASP A 44 -2.45 16.84 -1.36
N PRO A 45 -2.24 17.38 -0.15
CA PRO A 45 -3.04 17.05 1.03
C PRO A 45 -4.52 17.46 0.88
N ASP A 46 -4.84 18.33 -0.08
CA ASP A 46 -6.21 18.78 -0.33
C ASP A 46 -6.99 17.82 -1.27
N ARG A 47 -6.32 16.85 -1.92
CA ARG A 47 -6.94 16.01 -2.97
C ARG A 47 -7.09 14.54 -2.60
N SER A 48 -6.12 13.95 -1.90
CA SER A 48 -6.18 12.53 -1.53
C SER A 48 -5.63 12.26 -0.14
N VAL A 49 -6.33 11.39 0.58
CA VAL A 49 -5.96 10.92 1.90
C VAL A 49 -6.09 9.40 1.91
N ILE A 50 -5.12 8.72 2.52
CA ILE A 50 -5.22 7.28 2.78
C ILE A 50 -5.28 7.09 4.28
N VAL A 51 -6.32 6.40 4.72
CA VAL A 51 -6.52 6.04 6.11
C VAL A 51 -6.20 4.56 6.26
N THR A 52 -5.09 4.25 6.92
CA THR A 52 -4.67 2.89 7.21
C THR A 52 -5.06 2.54 8.64
N GLY A 53 -5.72 1.41 8.87
CA GLY A 53 -6.01 0.87 10.20
C GLY A 53 -7.29 0.03 10.25
N ASP A 54 -7.75 -0.27 11.47
CA ASP A 54 -9.05 -0.91 11.72
C ASP A 54 -9.86 -0.19 12.82
N PRO A 55 -10.27 1.07 12.63
CA PRO A 55 -11.10 1.75 13.59
C PRO A 55 -12.56 1.27 13.52
N ASP A 56 -13.12 0.86 14.66
CA ASP A 56 -14.56 0.62 14.86
C ASP A 56 -15.44 1.90 14.73
N ARG A 57 -14.90 2.98 14.16
CA ARG A 57 -15.45 4.35 14.21
C ARG A 57 -15.01 5.16 13.00
N CYS A 58 -15.68 6.28 12.77
CA CYS A 58 -15.28 7.17 11.70
C CYS A 58 -13.95 7.88 11.99
N VAL A 59 -13.22 8.18 10.92
CA VAL A 59 -11.98 8.97 10.94
C VAL A 59 -12.30 10.35 10.38
N ASP A 60 -12.02 11.39 11.17
CA ASP A 60 -12.26 12.77 10.77
C ASP A 60 -11.20 13.22 9.76
N ILE A 61 -11.64 13.59 8.55
CA ILE A 61 -10.82 14.19 7.50
C ILE A 61 -11.42 15.56 7.16
N GLY A 62 -10.79 16.62 7.67
CA GLY A 62 -11.30 17.98 7.50
C GLY A 62 -12.62 18.20 8.23
N ALA A 63 -13.71 18.42 7.49
CA ALA A 63 -15.05 18.61 8.04
C ALA A 63 -15.92 17.34 7.96
N ASP A 64 -15.41 16.30 7.30
CA ASP A 64 -16.12 15.06 7.02
C ASP A 64 -15.61 13.95 7.94
N CYS A 65 -16.51 13.03 8.30
CA CYS A 65 -16.23 11.88 9.15
C CYS A 65 -16.41 10.64 8.27
N ILE A 66 -15.30 9.99 7.94
CA ILE A 66 -15.26 8.83 7.05
C ILE A 66 -15.52 7.57 7.86
N ASP A 67 -16.68 6.97 7.68
CA ASP A 67 -17.09 5.72 8.33
C ASP A 67 -16.41 4.53 7.64
N LEU A 68 -15.38 3.95 8.28
CA LEU A 68 -14.59 2.90 7.67
C LEU A 68 -15.34 1.56 7.58
N ASP A 69 -16.25 1.27 8.52
CA ASP A 69 -17.12 0.09 8.43
C ASP A 69 -18.03 0.19 7.21
N LYS A 70 -18.63 1.36 7.02
CA LYS A 70 -19.42 1.63 5.82
C LYS A 70 -18.57 1.59 4.55
N ALA A 71 -17.35 2.11 4.58
CA ALA A 71 -16.43 2.04 3.44
C ALA A 71 -16.10 0.58 3.08
N LYS A 72 -15.84 -0.27 4.08
CA LYS A 72 -15.65 -1.71 3.94
C LYS A 72 -16.90 -2.37 3.34
N ASP A 73 -18.09 -2.02 3.81
CA ASP A 73 -19.36 -2.56 3.26
C ASP A 73 -19.61 -2.13 1.80
N ASP A 74 -19.33 -0.87 1.47
CA ASP A 74 -19.64 -0.28 0.17
C ASP A 74 -18.62 -0.66 -0.92
N PHE A 75 -17.33 -0.82 -0.56
CA PHE A 75 -16.20 -1.02 -1.51
C PHE A 75 -15.41 -2.30 -1.29
N GLY A 76 -15.78 -3.10 -0.29
CA GLY A 76 -14.95 -4.18 0.23
C GLY A 76 -14.65 -5.33 -0.72
N GLY A 77 -13.63 -6.09 -0.33
CA GLY A 77 -13.21 -7.36 -0.95
C GLY A 77 -13.11 -8.48 0.09
N LYS A 78 -12.40 -9.57 -0.26
CA LYS A 78 -12.37 -10.85 0.48
C LYS A 78 -12.23 -10.77 2.02
N TYR A 79 -11.58 -9.75 2.57
CA TYR A 79 -11.31 -9.63 4.02
C TYR A 79 -12.08 -8.49 4.71
N CYS A 80 -12.85 -7.68 3.98
CA CYS A 80 -13.46 -6.49 4.58
C CYS A 80 -14.59 -6.80 5.56
N ASP A 81 -15.18 -8.00 5.47
CA ASP A 81 -16.25 -8.46 6.36
C ASP A 81 -15.73 -9.16 7.63
N GLU A 82 -14.41 -9.34 7.76
CA GLU A 82 -13.78 -10.03 8.88
C GLU A 82 -13.39 -9.03 9.97
N ALA A 83 -13.83 -9.28 11.21
CA ALA A 83 -13.51 -8.42 12.35
C ALA A 83 -12.00 -8.45 12.65
N GLY A 84 -11.40 -7.29 12.93
CA GLY A 84 -9.96 -7.17 13.14
C GLY A 84 -9.15 -7.02 11.84
N SER A 85 -9.83 -6.88 10.69
CA SER A 85 -9.16 -6.72 9.40
C SER A 85 -8.69 -5.30 9.21
N GLN A 86 -7.36 -5.15 9.15
CA GLN A 86 -6.74 -3.89 8.76
C GLN A 86 -7.14 -3.53 7.33
N ALA A 87 -7.32 -2.23 7.07
CA ALA A 87 -7.61 -1.73 5.74
C ALA A 87 -6.82 -0.47 5.40
N ASP A 88 -6.52 -0.30 4.11
CA ASP A 88 -6.16 0.98 3.52
C ASP A 88 -7.41 1.54 2.83
N VAL A 89 -7.98 2.60 3.38
CA VAL A 89 -9.15 3.30 2.85
C VAL A 89 -8.68 4.52 2.09
N VAL A 90 -9.03 4.57 0.80
CA VAL A 90 -8.62 5.62 -0.12
C VAL A 90 -9.73 6.64 -0.22
N VAL A 91 -9.42 7.89 0.15
CA VAL A 91 -10.34 9.03 0.11
C VAL A 91 -9.80 10.04 -0.88
N VAL A 92 -10.64 10.45 -1.84
CA VAL A 92 -10.32 11.46 -2.85
C VAL A 92 -11.39 12.53 -2.80
N GLU A 93 -10.97 13.79 -2.65
CA GLU A 93 -11.87 14.95 -2.55
C GLU A 93 -12.96 14.80 -1.45
N GLY A 94 -12.63 14.12 -0.34
CA GLY A 94 -13.54 13.88 0.78
C GLY A 94 -14.49 12.70 0.61
N GLU A 95 -14.44 11.99 -0.53
CA GLU A 95 -15.24 10.80 -0.79
C GLU A 95 -14.37 9.54 -0.77
N VAL A 96 -14.88 8.46 -0.16
CA VAL A 96 -14.23 7.15 -0.25
C VAL A 96 -14.35 6.66 -1.69
N VAL A 97 -13.23 6.36 -2.31
CA VAL A 97 -13.18 5.84 -3.69
C VAL A 97 -12.73 4.39 -3.75
N ASP A 98 -11.99 3.90 -2.75
CA ASP A 98 -11.56 2.51 -2.71
C ASP A 98 -11.17 2.03 -1.31
N VAL A 99 -11.14 0.70 -1.12
CA VAL A 99 -10.68 0.02 0.09
C VAL A 99 -9.87 -1.22 -0.25
N ILE A 100 -8.72 -1.39 0.41
CA ILE A 100 -7.89 -2.60 0.39
C ILE A 100 -7.88 -3.17 1.82
N CYS A 101 -8.58 -4.28 2.06
CA CYS A 101 -8.53 -4.97 3.35
C CYS A 101 -7.53 -6.12 3.35
N TYR A 102 -6.85 -6.32 4.47
CA TYR A 102 -5.90 -7.39 4.74
C TYR A 102 -6.53 -8.43 5.67
N PRO A 103 -6.03 -9.68 5.69
CA PRO A 103 -6.48 -10.66 6.68
C PRO A 103 -6.33 -10.13 8.12
N PRO A 104 -7.17 -10.56 9.06
CA PRO A 104 -7.04 -10.17 10.46
C PRO A 104 -5.82 -10.84 11.11
N ALA A 105 -5.21 -10.18 12.09
CA ALA A 105 -4.09 -10.73 12.86
C ALA A 105 -4.57 -11.58 14.06
N ASP A 106 -5.43 -12.56 13.81
CA ASP A 106 -6.00 -13.44 14.86
C ASP A 106 -5.52 -14.90 14.76
N GLU A 107 -5.97 -15.75 15.69
CA GLU A 107 -5.56 -17.17 15.78
C GLU A 107 -5.91 -18.00 14.52
N GLY A 108 -6.77 -17.51 13.63
CA GLY A 108 -7.18 -18.21 12.40
C GLY A 108 -6.29 -17.94 11.19
N THR A 109 -5.50 -16.87 11.22
CA THR A 109 -4.67 -16.47 10.08
C THR A 109 -3.32 -17.19 10.09
N ASP A 110 -2.97 -17.78 8.94
CA ASP A 110 -1.66 -18.41 8.74
C ASP A 110 -0.58 -17.35 8.53
N ILE A 111 -0.06 -16.81 9.63
CA ILE A 111 1.03 -15.83 9.63
C ILE A 111 2.37 -16.58 9.59
N ARG A 112 3.17 -16.30 8.57
CA ARG A 112 4.51 -16.85 8.35
C ARG A 112 5.51 -15.71 8.38
N GLU A 113 6.50 -15.79 9.25
CA GLU A 113 7.53 -14.77 9.35
C GLU A 113 8.73 -15.13 8.47
N ALA A 114 9.37 -14.14 7.85
CA ALA A 114 10.64 -14.32 7.15
C ALA A 114 11.74 -14.74 8.14
N GLU A 115 12.49 -15.78 7.81
CA GLU A 115 13.51 -16.34 8.71
C GLU A 115 14.92 -16.09 8.16
N THR A 116 15.88 -15.82 9.05
CA THR A 116 17.30 -15.75 8.67
C THR A 116 17.95 -17.12 8.81
N ASP A 117 18.57 -17.61 7.74
CA ASP A 117 19.24 -18.91 7.72
C ASP A 117 20.58 -18.91 8.49
N GLU A 118 21.22 -20.08 8.57
CA GLU A 118 22.52 -20.24 9.25
C GLU A 118 23.68 -19.44 8.61
N ASN A 119 23.49 -18.95 7.38
CA ASN A 119 24.44 -18.13 6.64
C ASN A 119 24.16 -16.63 6.79
N GLY A 120 23.09 -16.24 7.48
CA GLY A 120 22.67 -14.85 7.62
C GLY A 120 21.81 -14.34 6.46
N THR A 121 21.29 -15.22 5.61
CA THR A 121 20.44 -14.87 4.47
C THR A 121 18.98 -14.94 4.90
N VAL A 122 18.22 -13.87 4.69
CA VAL A 122 16.78 -13.86 4.95
C VAL A 122 16.07 -14.69 3.87
N GLN A 123 15.14 -15.54 4.28
CA GLN A 123 14.35 -16.41 3.42
C GLN A 123 12.88 -16.09 3.61
N VAL A 124 12.21 -15.83 2.49
CA VAL A 124 10.76 -15.65 2.46
C VAL A 124 10.11 -17.04 2.51
N PRO A 125 9.20 -17.31 3.46
CA PRO A 125 8.59 -18.62 3.60
C PRO A 125 7.75 -18.95 2.38
N GLN A 126 7.68 -20.23 2.03
CA GLN A 126 6.71 -20.70 1.05
C GLN A 126 5.31 -20.32 1.51
N THR A 127 4.42 -20.00 0.58
CA THR A 127 3.09 -19.49 0.89
C THR A 127 2.02 -20.55 0.61
N GLU A 128 0.98 -20.58 1.44
CA GLU A 128 -0.25 -21.32 1.19
C GLU A 128 -1.39 -20.34 0.94
N SER A 129 -2.50 -20.82 0.39
CA SER A 129 -3.61 -19.93 0.09
C SER A 129 -4.15 -19.27 1.35
N GLY A 130 -4.19 -17.93 1.36
CA GLY A 130 -4.61 -17.14 2.52
C GLY A 130 -3.51 -16.84 3.54
N SER A 131 -2.26 -17.28 3.32
CA SER A 131 -1.16 -16.98 4.25
C SER A 131 -0.77 -15.50 4.21
N VAL A 132 -0.34 -14.98 5.35
CA VAL A 132 0.28 -13.66 5.48
C VAL A 132 1.76 -13.83 5.75
N VAL A 133 2.60 -13.18 4.97
CA VAL A 133 4.05 -13.12 5.18
C VAL A 133 4.40 -11.80 5.84
N THR A 134 5.05 -11.85 7.00
CA THR A 134 5.55 -10.69 7.74
C THR A 134 7.07 -10.74 7.87
N PHE A 135 7.67 -9.60 8.20
CA PHE A 135 9.12 -9.47 8.33
C PHE A 135 9.48 -9.01 9.75
N PRO A 136 10.40 -9.69 10.45
CA PRO A 136 10.77 -9.27 11.79
C PRO A 136 11.66 -8.03 11.71
N ALA A 137 11.60 -7.16 12.72
CA ALA A 137 12.34 -5.89 12.74
C ALA A 137 13.87 -6.07 12.68
N GLU A 138 14.38 -7.26 12.99
CA GLU A 138 15.81 -7.61 12.78
C GLU A 138 16.24 -7.64 11.31
N THR A 139 15.29 -7.69 10.37
CA THR A 139 15.54 -7.62 8.93
C THR A 139 15.50 -6.20 8.37
N ASP A 140 15.10 -5.20 9.19
CA ASP A 140 14.89 -3.84 8.73
C ASP A 140 16.18 -3.20 8.15
N GLY A 141 16.06 -2.69 6.92
CA GLY A 141 17.12 -2.02 6.17
C GLY A 141 18.15 -2.98 5.55
N ALA A 142 18.02 -4.29 5.78
CA ALA A 142 18.87 -5.30 5.14
C ALA A 142 18.19 -5.85 3.89
N PRO A 143 18.84 -5.82 2.71
CA PRO A 143 18.29 -6.40 1.50
C PRO A 143 18.11 -7.93 1.63
N ILE A 144 16.94 -8.41 1.20
CA ILE A 144 16.57 -9.81 1.12
C ILE A 144 16.89 -10.27 -0.29
N GLU A 145 18.02 -10.96 -0.46
CA GLU A 145 18.51 -11.36 -1.79
C GLU A 145 17.62 -12.42 -2.44
N GLY A 146 17.27 -12.18 -3.71
CA GLY A 146 16.64 -13.14 -4.59
C GLY A 146 15.18 -12.82 -4.92
N ASP A 147 14.72 -13.46 -5.99
CA ASP A 147 13.38 -13.25 -6.51
C ASP A 147 12.33 -13.93 -5.61
N ILE A 148 11.16 -13.30 -5.49
CA ILE A 148 9.99 -13.84 -4.80
C ILE A 148 8.91 -14.14 -5.81
N GLU A 149 8.45 -15.39 -5.83
CA GLU A 149 7.29 -15.80 -6.63
C GLU A 149 6.14 -16.27 -5.73
N ILE A 150 4.98 -15.66 -5.93
CA ILE A 150 3.74 -15.97 -5.21
C ILE A 150 2.74 -16.63 -6.17
N GLU A 151 2.58 -17.94 -5.99
CA GLU A 151 1.63 -18.77 -6.76
C GLU A 151 0.36 -19.10 -5.96
N ALA A 152 0.39 -18.95 -4.64
CA ALA A 152 -0.75 -19.27 -3.78
C ALA A 152 -1.77 -18.13 -3.79
N GLU A 153 -3.06 -18.45 -3.93
CA GLU A 153 -4.12 -17.43 -3.95
C GLU A 153 -4.29 -16.74 -2.61
N SER A 154 -4.64 -15.46 -2.64
CA SER A 154 -4.97 -14.67 -1.44
C SER A 154 -3.81 -14.56 -0.44
N THR A 155 -2.58 -14.65 -0.94
CA THR A 155 -1.39 -14.41 -0.12
C THR A 155 -1.19 -12.91 0.10
N THR A 156 -0.83 -12.53 1.31
CA THR A 156 -0.45 -11.15 1.64
C THR A 156 1.03 -11.11 1.99
N ILE A 157 1.81 -10.22 1.37
CA ILE A 157 3.15 -9.85 1.80
C ILE A 157 3.04 -8.50 2.50
N PHE A 158 3.40 -8.44 3.76
CA PHE A 158 3.26 -7.25 4.59
C PHE A 158 4.62 -6.85 5.18
N GLY A 159 5.27 -5.87 4.57
CA GLY A 159 6.54 -5.32 5.00
C GLY A 159 6.41 -4.24 6.08
N ASN A 160 7.57 -3.82 6.59
CA ASN A 160 7.73 -2.82 7.64
C ASN A 160 7.95 -1.39 7.09
N GLY A 161 7.67 -1.17 5.81
CA GLY A 161 7.92 0.06 5.06
C GLY A 161 9.04 -0.11 4.03
N PRO A 162 9.06 0.72 2.96
CA PRO A 162 10.00 0.58 1.85
C PRO A 162 11.48 0.79 2.22
N ASP A 163 11.76 1.50 3.32
CA ASP A 163 13.15 1.66 3.81
C ASP A 163 13.59 0.52 4.74
N ASN A 164 12.66 -0.35 5.14
CA ASN A 164 12.89 -1.42 6.10
C ASN A 164 12.84 -2.80 5.44
N THR A 165 11.79 -3.11 4.70
CA THR A 165 11.67 -4.38 3.98
C THR A 165 12.10 -4.18 2.53
N ILE A 166 13.28 -4.68 2.18
CA ILE A 166 13.88 -4.50 0.84
C ILE A 166 14.05 -5.87 0.20
N ILE A 167 13.37 -6.12 -0.92
CA ILE A 167 13.56 -7.30 -1.75
C ILE A 167 14.59 -6.97 -2.83
N ASP A 168 15.76 -7.60 -2.76
CA ASP A 168 16.83 -7.43 -3.75
C ASP A 168 16.71 -8.46 -4.87
N GLY A 169 15.76 -8.22 -5.77
CA GLY A 169 15.36 -9.12 -6.83
C GLY A 169 14.00 -8.73 -7.42
N ASP A 170 13.42 -9.61 -8.22
CA ASP A 170 12.08 -9.42 -8.79
C ASP A 170 11.00 -9.94 -7.83
N LEU A 171 9.81 -9.32 -7.87
CA LEU A 171 8.61 -9.80 -7.18
C LEU A 171 7.53 -10.16 -8.19
N LYS A 172 7.18 -11.44 -8.26
CA LYS A 172 6.21 -11.96 -9.21
C LYS A 172 5.01 -12.60 -8.52
N LEU A 173 3.82 -12.20 -8.93
CA LEU A 173 2.56 -12.74 -8.43
C LEU A 173 1.78 -13.33 -9.61
N THR A 174 1.38 -14.60 -9.48
CA THR A 174 0.60 -15.34 -10.49
C THR A 174 -0.74 -15.86 -9.93
N SER A 175 -1.21 -15.28 -8.83
CA SER A 175 -2.33 -15.77 -8.06
C SER A 175 -3.34 -14.68 -7.69
N ASN A 176 -4.63 -15.04 -7.67
CA ASN A 176 -5.71 -14.08 -7.46
C ASN A 176 -5.74 -13.57 -6.01
N ASN A 177 -6.22 -12.34 -5.84
CA ASN A 177 -6.44 -11.66 -4.56
C ASN A 177 -5.16 -11.50 -3.73
N SER A 178 -3.99 -11.44 -4.37
CA SER A 178 -2.75 -11.27 -3.64
C SER A 178 -2.55 -9.80 -3.25
N ARG A 179 -1.87 -9.58 -2.12
CA ARG A 179 -1.67 -8.24 -1.56
C ARG A 179 -0.22 -8.04 -1.23
N VAL A 180 0.32 -6.88 -1.57
CA VAL A 180 1.69 -6.49 -1.25
C VAL A 180 1.65 -5.12 -0.60
N ARG A 181 2.28 -4.96 0.55
CA ARG A 181 2.26 -3.69 1.27
C ARG A 181 3.61 -3.37 1.90
N GLY A 182 4.00 -2.10 1.83
CA GLY A 182 5.04 -1.55 2.71
C GLY A 182 6.42 -2.16 2.50
N LEU A 183 6.88 -2.28 1.25
CA LEU A 183 8.21 -2.80 0.95
C LEU A 183 8.84 -2.11 -0.27
N ALA A 184 10.15 -2.24 -0.41
CA ALA A 184 10.88 -1.90 -1.62
C ALA A 184 11.23 -3.15 -2.42
N VAL A 185 11.20 -3.06 -3.74
CA VAL A 185 11.69 -4.09 -4.68
C VAL A 185 12.71 -3.44 -5.59
N THR A 186 13.94 -3.96 -5.61
CA THR A 186 15.04 -3.39 -6.44
C THR A 186 14.90 -3.77 -7.92
N GLY A 187 14.21 -4.89 -8.21
CA GLY A 187 13.86 -5.34 -9.55
C GLY A 187 12.42 -5.03 -9.94
N ASN A 188 11.90 -5.84 -10.86
CA ASN A 188 10.57 -5.70 -11.43
C ASN A 188 9.50 -6.21 -10.47
N VAL A 189 8.32 -5.59 -10.52
CA VAL A 189 7.10 -6.14 -9.90
C VAL A 189 6.13 -6.57 -10.99
N GLU A 190 5.75 -7.85 -11.00
CA GLU A 190 4.87 -8.44 -12.00
C GLU A 190 3.60 -9.03 -11.37
N PHE A 191 2.43 -8.54 -11.79
CA PHE A 191 1.13 -9.18 -11.55
C PHE A 191 0.61 -9.80 -12.84
N GLY A 192 0.82 -11.10 -13.03
CA GLY A 192 0.47 -11.79 -14.27
C GLY A 192 -1.05 -11.95 -14.50
N GLU A 193 -1.43 -12.50 -15.66
CA GLU A 193 -2.84 -12.67 -16.10
C GLU A 193 -3.77 -13.34 -15.06
N ASN A 194 -3.22 -14.22 -14.21
CA ASN A 194 -3.97 -14.97 -13.20
C ASN A 194 -3.99 -14.31 -11.81
N SER A 195 -3.57 -13.05 -11.72
CA SER A 195 -3.45 -12.32 -10.45
C SER A 195 -4.60 -11.35 -10.20
N ASN A 196 -5.83 -11.70 -10.60
CA ASN A 196 -6.96 -10.78 -10.57
C ASN A 196 -7.33 -10.35 -9.16
N ASN A 197 -7.86 -9.13 -9.03
CA ASN A 197 -8.26 -8.49 -7.77
C ASN A 197 -7.10 -8.40 -6.75
N SER A 198 -5.87 -8.32 -7.24
CA SER A 198 -4.69 -8.12 -6.40
C SER A 198 -4.44 -6.64 -6.14
N ALA A 199 -3.69 -6.35 -5.08
CA ALA A 199 -3.39 -4.98 -4.69
C ALA A 199 -1.92 -4.81 -4.26
N ILE A 200 -1.38 -3.62 -4.50
CA ILE A 200 -0.11 -3.16 -3.95
C ILE A 200 -0.28 -1.80 -3.29
N SER A 201 0.27 -1.60 -2.09
CA SER A 201 0.23 -0.29 -1.44
C SER A 201 1.52 0.08 -0.70
N TYR A 202 1.83 1.38 -0.63
CA TYR A 202 2.98 1.89 0.13
C TYR A 202 4.33 1.25 -0.27
N CYS A 203 4.52 0.98 -1.57
CA CYS A 203 5.73 0.31 -2.06
C CYS A 203 6.63 1.23 -2.89
N ARG A 204 7.93 0.97 -2.83
CA ARG A 204 8.93 1.52 -3.76
C ARG A 204 9.34 0.42 -4.74
N ILE A 205 9.34 0.71 -6.03
CA ILE A 205 9.73 -0.22 -7.09
C ILE A 205 10.82 0.48 -7.88
N GLU A 206 12.04 -0.04 -7.81
CA GLU A 206 13.23 0.62 -8.40
C GLU A 206 13.36 0.33 -9.91
N ASP A 207 12.62 -0.66 -10.42
CA ASP A 207 12.50 -0.98 -11.85
C ASP A 207 11.02 -0.86 -12.31
N ASP A 208 10.55 -1.69 -13.24
CA ASP A 208 9.19 -1.60 -13.79
C ASP A 208 8.10 -2.24 -12.90
N LEU A 209 6.89 -1.68 -12.97
CA LEU A 209 5.64 -2.30 -12.52
C LEU A 209 4.84 -2.79 -13.73
N LYS A 210 4.66 -4.10 -13.86
CA LYS A 210 3.95 -4.77 -14.96
C LYS A 210 2.71 -5.50 -14.45
N VAL A 211 1.53 -5.18 -14.98
CA VAL A 211 0.25 -5.68 -14.50
C VAL A 211 -0.63 -6.14 -15.66
N GLU A 212 -0.83 -7.45 -15.76
CA GLU A 212 -1.75 -8.07 -16.72
C GLU A 212 -3.09 -8.45 -16.05
N SER A 213 -3.17 -8.35 -14.73
CA SER A 213 -4.32 -8.75 -13.93
C SER A 213 -5.51 -7.77 -13.98
N ASN A 214 -6.74 -8.29 -13.96
CA ASN A 214 -7.95 -7.47 -13.90
C ASN A 214 -8.31 -7.08 -12.47
N GLY A 215 -8.94 -5.91 -12.30
CA GLY A 215 -9.36 -5.41 -10.97
C GLY A 215 -8.19 -5.10 -10.04
N PHE A 216 -7.01 -4.82 -10.61
CA PHE A 216 -5.81 -4.49 -9.88
C PHE A 216 -5.93 -3.13 -9.17
N LYS A 217 -5.37 -3.02 -7.97
CA LYS A 217 -5.33 -1.79 -7.20
C LYS A 217 -3.89 -1.43 -6.86
N ALA A 218 -3.46 -0.20 -7.14
CA ALA A 218 -2.21 0.34 -6.62
C ALA A 218 -2.47 1.62 -5.85
N VAL A 219 -1.88 1.75 -4.66
CA VAL A 219 -2.11 2.90 -3.78
C VAL A 219 -0.79 3.38 -3.19
N ASN A 220 -0.43 4.64 -3.43
CA ASN A 220 0.74 5.28 -2.83
C ASN A 220 2.06 4.52 -3.09
N CYS A 221 2.33 4.23 -4.36
CA CYS A 221 3.57 3.59 -4.78
C CYS A 221 4.44 4.56 -5.59
N GLN A 222 5.75 4.35 -5.54
CA GLN A 222 6.74 5.05 -6.35
C GLN A 222 7.45 4.04 -7.26
N VAL A 223 7.42 4.28 -8.57
CA VAL A 223 7.99 3.40 -9.60
C VAL A 223 9.06 4.17 -10.36
N PHE A 224 10.32 3.72 -10.25
CA PHE A 224 11.47 4.38 -10.88
C PHE A 224 11.71 3.91 -12.32
N GLY A 225 11.12 2.78 -12.71
CA GLY A 225 10.99 2.34 -14.10
C GLY A 225 9.64 2.71 -14.74
N ASP A 226 9.20 1.88 -15.66
CA ASP A 226 7.94 2.03 -16.39
C ASP A 226 6.75 1.45 -15.61
N VAL A 227 5.56 2.02 -15.84
CA VAL A 227 4.29 1.44 -15.38
C VAL A 227 3.51 0.95 -16.60
N GLU A 228 3.32 -0.37 -16.69
CA GLU A 228 2.52 -1.03 -17.71
C GLU A 228 1.34 -1.78 -17.07
N VAL A 229 0.11 -1.32 -17.32
CA VAL A 229 -1.13 -1.98 -16.85
C VAL A 229 -1.99 -2.35 -18.05
N THR A 230 -2.06 -3.63 -18.39
CA THR A 230 -2.85 -4.15 -19.52
C THR A 230 -4.17 -4.81 -19.10
N GLY A 231 -4.30 -5.13 -17.81
CA GLY A 231 -5.53 -5.67 -17.24
C GLY A 231 -6.66 -4.64 -17.13
N ASN A 232 -7.91 -5.10 -17.11
CA ASN A 232 -9.08 -4.22 -17.12
C ASN A 232 -9.48 -3.77 -15.70
N ASN A 233 -10.12 -2.60 -15.61
CA ASN A 233 -10.69 -2.03 -14.38
C ASN A 233 -9.66 -1.85 -13.26
N ALA A 234 -8.44 -1.45 -13.60
CA ALA A 234 -7.45 -1.10 -12.59
C ALA A 234 -7.81 0.24 -11.92
N ILE A 235 -7.44 0.38 -10.64
CA ILE A 235 -7.55 1.63 -9.87
C ILE A 235 -6.15 1.98 -9.38
N LEU A 236 -5.64 3.13 -9.81
CA LEU A 236 -4.31 3.63 -9.48
C LEU A 236 -4.47 4.95 -8.72
N THR A 237 -4.06 4.98 -7.45
CA THR A 237 -4.17 6.18 -6.62
C THR A 237 -2.81 6.58 -6.09
N ASN A 238 -2.43 7.82 -6.32
CA ASN A 238 -1.12 8.38 -5.96
C ASN A 238 0.05 7.50 -6.39
N ILE A 239 0.14 7.19 -7.68
CA ILE A 239 1.29 6.50 -8.23
C ILE A 239 2.26 7.53 -8.81
N GLY A 240 3.46 7.57 -8.24
CA GLY A 240 4.59 8.28 -8.82
C GLY A 240 5.30 7.39 -9.82
N VAL A 241 5.58 7.88 -11.03
CA VAL A 241 6.34 7.15 -12.06
C VAL A 241 7.45 8.02 -12.63
N GLN A 242 8.63 7.45 -12.84
CA GLN A 242 9.74 8.12 -13.53
C GLN A 242 9.81 7.75 -15.02
N GLY A 243 9.50 6.50 -15.37
CA GLY A 243 9.49 5.99 -16.73
C GLY A 243 8.21 6.28 -17.51
N ASP A 244 7.97 5.45 -18.53
CA ASP A 244 6.79 5.51 -19.37
C ASP A 244 5.54 5.05 -18.61
N TRP A 245 4.40 5.67 -18.93
CA TRP A 245 3.10 5.34 -18.36
C TRP A 245 2.16 4.79 -19.43
N THR A 246 1.89 3.49 -19.36
CA THR A 246 1.00 2.79 -20.29
C THR A 246 -0.06 2.03 -19.51
N VAL A 247 -1.32 2.45 -19.59
CA VAL A 247 -2.43 1.80 -18.89
C VAL A 247 -3.58 1.48 -19.83
N ALA A 248 -4.33 0.43 -19.51
CA ALA A 248 -5.48 0.00 -20.28
C ALA A 248 -6.64 0.99 -20.18
N ASP A 249 -7.40 1.11 -21.26
CA ASP A 249 -8.63 1.90 -21.33
C ASP A 249 -9.57 1.54 -20.15
N GLY A 250 -10.12 2.56 -19.49
CA GLY A 250 -11.02 2.38 -18.35
C GLY A 250 -10.32 2.16 -17.00
N THR A 251 -8.99 2.28 -16.95
CA THR A 251 -8.25 2.45 -15.70
C THR A 251 -8.63 3.77 -15.03
N VAL A 252 -8.88 3.75 -13.72
CA VAL A 252 -9.17 4.95 -12.93
C VAL A 252 -7.88 5.43 -12.27
N CYS A 253 -7.55 6.71 -12.45
CA CYS A 253 -6.33 7.30 -11.90
C CYS A 253 -6.63 8.55 -11.09
N ASN A 254 -6.20 8.53 -9.83
CA ASN A 254 -6.43 9.62 -8.88
C ASN A 254 -5.08 10.12 -8.35
N GLY A 255 -4.72 11.36 -8.66
CA GLY A 255 -3.50 11.98 -8.11
C GLY A 255 -2.19 11.30 -8.51
N CYS A 256 -2.15 10.58 -9.64
CA CYS A 256 -0.89 10.03 -10.15
C CYS A 256 -0.01 11.15 -10.71
N TYR A 257 1.31 10.96 -10.72
CA TYR A 257 2.25 11.99 -11.11
C TYR A 257 3.54 11.40 -11.71
N SER A 258 4.17 12.14 -12.60
CA SER A 258 5.54 11.86 -13.03
C SER A 258 6.53 12.41 -12.01
N PHE A 259 7.73 11.86 -11.90
CA PHE A 259 8.84 12.49 -11.18
C PHE A 259 10.19 12.26 -11.90
N GLU A 260 11.23 12.98 -11.50
CA GLU A 260 12.60 12.73 -11.95
C GLU A 260 13.53 12.63 -10.72
N ASP A 261 14.07 11.44 -10.43
CA ASP A 261 15.12 11.30 -9.42
C ASP A 261 16.46 11.78 -10.00
N VAL A 262 16.70 13.09 -9.89
CA VAL A 262 17.89 13.74 -10.43
C VAL A 262 19.15 13.37 -9.64
N ASN A 263 18.96 12.92 -8.39
CA ASN A 263 20.03 12.74 -7.44
C ASN A 263 20.43 11.25 -7.24
N GLU A 264 19.63 10.34 -7.82
CA GLU A 264 19.82 8.88 -7.87
C GLU A 264 19.87 8.25 -6.45
N ASP A 265 19.06 8.78 -5.52
CA ASP A 265 18.95 8.25 -4.15
C ASP A 265 17.72 7.36 -3.91
N PHE A 266 16.89 7.13 -4.93
CA PHE A 266 15.67 6.35 -4.84
C PHE A 266 14.67 6.88 -3.80
N LEU A 267 14.66 8.20 -3.59
CA LEU A 267 13.72 8.89 -2.71
C LEU A 267 13.11 10.07 -3.45
N VAL A 268 11.79 10.04 -3.65
CA VAL A 268 11.10 11.14 -4.34
C VAL A 268 10.97 12.35 -3.41
N GLN A 269 11.68 13.42 -3.74
CA GLN A 269 11.61 14.70 -3.05
C GLN A 269 10.54 15.61 -3.66
N VAL A 270 10.05 16.58 -2.89
CA VAL A 270 8.99 17.51 -3.35
C VAL A 270 9.41 18.27 -4.61
N GLU A 271 10.71 18.59 -4.71
CA GLU A 271 11.29 19.28 -5.86
C GLU A 271 11.41 18.42 -7.12
N GLU A 272 11.30 17.09 -6.99
CA GLU A 272 11.40 16.10 -8.06
C GLU A 272 10.04 15.73 -8.64
N ILE A 273 8.95 16.10 -7.96
CA ILE A 273 7.58 15.89 -8.44
C ILE A 273 7.34 16.71 -9.72
N GLY A 274 6.92 16.00 -10.76
CA GLY A 274 6.61 16.53 -12.08
C GLY A 274 5.11 16.78 -12.29
N GLN A 275 4.61 16.40 -13.46
CA GLN A 275 3.23 16.68 -13.87
C GLN A 275 2.25 15.64 -13.33
N GLU A 276 1.00 16.06 -13.13
CA GLU A 276 -0.11 15.13 -12.88
C GLU A 276 -0.33 14.23 -14.10
N ILE A 277 -0.48 12.94 -13.84
CA ILE A 277 -0.79 11.91 -14.83
C ILE A 277 -2.27 11.54 -14.66
N VAL A 278 -2.99 11.58 -15.78
CA VAL A 278 -4.38 11.16 -15.89
C VAL A 278 -4.47 9.95 -16.80
N CYS A 279 -5.44 9.08 -16.52
CA CYS A 279 -5.73 7.94 -17.37
C CYS A 279 -6.82 8.33 -18.38
N GLU A 280 -6.58 8.01 -19.65
CA GLU A 280 -7.48 8.31 -20.77
C GLU A 280 -8.53 7.20 -20.99
#